data_AF-A0A9E5M0Z6-F1
#
_entry.id   AF-A0A9E5M0Z6-F1
#
_cell.length_a   1.000
_cell.length_b   1.000
_cell.length_c   1.000
_cell.angle_alpha   90.00
_cell.angle_beta   90.00
_cell.angle_gamma   90.00
#
_symmetry.space_group_name_H-M   'P 1'
#
loop_
_entity.id
_entity.type
_entity.pdbx_description
1 polymer ?
#
loop_
_entity_poly.entity_id
_entity_poly.type
_entity_poly.pdbx_seq_one_letter_code
_entity_poly.pdbx_strand_id
1 'polypeptide(L)' 'MDWRHRAACRDVDPELFFPVGNTGPAIAQIEEAKKVCMRCNVREECLQWALESSQDS' A
#
# COMPACT_ATOMS: atom_id res chain seq x y z
N MET A 1 -4.78 -10.78 16.96
CA MET A 1 -4.76 -9.31 16.78
C MET A 1 -4.56 -9.05 15.31
N ASP A 2 -5.51 -8.38 14.66
CA ASP A 2 -5.47 -8.13 13.21
C ASP A 2 -4.40 -7.06 12.92
N TRP A 3 -3.35 -7.44 12.18
CA TRP A 3 -2.26 -6.54 11.81
C TRP A 3 -2.76 -5.33 11.03
N ARG A 4 -3.92 -5.46 10.35
CA ARG A 4 -4.58 -4.37 9.62
C ARG A 4 -4.90 -3.18 10.51
N HIS A 5 -5.16 -3.36 11.80
CA HIS A 5 -5.42 -2.24 12.72
C HIS A 5 -4.18 -1.37 13.00
N ARG A 6 -2.97 -1.91 12.78
CA ARG A 6 -1.71 -1.19 12.98
C ARG A 6 -1.15 -0.62 11.67
N ALA A 7 -1.85 -0.80 10.56
CA ALA A 7 -1.36 -0.40 9.25
C ALA A 7 -1.36 1.12 9.09
N ALA A 8 -0.18 1.70 8.81
CA ALA A 8 0.00 3.15 8.60
C ALA A 8 -0.72 3.67 7.34
N CYS A 9 -1.17 2.78 6.45
CA CYS A 9 -1.99 3.15 5.29
C CYS A 9 -3.40 3.63 5.67
N ARG A 10 -3.86 3.39 6.91
CA ARG A 10 -5.17 3.84 7.39
C ARG A 10 -5.27 5.34 7.61
N ASP A 11 -4.13 5.99 7.82
CA ASP A 11 -4.04 7.44 8.10
C ASP A 11 -3.80 8.25 6.81
N VAL A 12 -3.87 7.62 5.64
CA VAL A 12 -3.72 8.27 4.34
C VAL A 12 -4.90 7.93 3.44
N ASP A 13 -5.04 8.69 2.36
CA ASP A 13 -6.10 8.48 1.37
C ASP A 13 -5.98 7.09 0.72
N PRO A 14 -7.02 6.24 0.74
CA PRO A 14 -6.98 4.95 0.06
C PRO A 14 -6.75 5.06 -1.45
N GLU A 15 -7.19 6.14 -2.11
CA GLU A 15 -6.98 6.34 -3.55
C GLU A 15 -5.48 6.39 -3.91
N LEU A 16 -4.61 6.77 -2.97
CA LEU A 16 -3.15 6.76 -3.14
C LEU A 16 -2.61 5.39 -3.58
N PHE A 17 -3.25 4.30 -3.16
CA PHE A 17 -2.84 2.93 -3.50
C PHE A 17 -3.47 2.40 -4.79
N PHE A 18 -4.37 3.16 -5.43
CA PHE A 18 -5.03 2.79 -6.68
C PHE A 18 -4.76 3.83 -7.79
N PRO A 19 -3.50 3.94 -8.27
CA PRO A 19 -3.16 4.84 -9.35
C PRO A 19 -3.90 4.48 -10.64
N VAL A 20 -4.49 5.48 -11.30
CA VAL A 20 -5.18 5.30 -12.58
C VAL A 20 -4.22 5.59 -13.73
N GLY A 21 -3.87 4.56 -14.50
CA GLY A 21 -2.98 4.64 -15.66
C GLY A 21 -1.50 4.50 -15.32
N ASN A 22 -0.64 4.67 -16.33
CA ASN A 22 0.81 4.42 -16.23
C ASN A 22 1.65 5.65 -16.62
N THR A 23 1.05 6.84 -16.55
CA THR A 23 1.66 8.12 -16.94
C THR A 23 2.41 8.77 -15.76
N GLY A 24 3.09 9.90 -15.99
CA GLY A 24 3.87 10.62 -14.97
C GLY A 24 3.17 10.82 -13.62
N PRO A 25 1.88 11.25 -13.57
CA PRO A 25 1.14 11.37 -12.32
C PRO A 25 0.98 10.06 -11.55
N ALA A 26 0.76 8.94 -12.25
CA ALA A 26 0.66 7.62 -11.63
C ALA A 26 1.99 7.18 -11.03
N ILE A 27 3.12 7.49 -11.65
CA ILE A 27 4.45 7.18 -11.10
C ILE A 27 4.68 7.95 -9.79
N ALA A 28 4.36 9.24 -9.75
CA ALA A 28 4.47 10.04 -8.53
C ALA A 28 3.58 9.50 -7.39
N GLN A 29 2.36 9.08 -7.74
CA GLN A 29 1.41 8.46 -6.80
C GLN A 29 1.95 7.12 -6.26
N ILE A 30 2.54 6.27 -7.12
CA ILE A 30 3.20 5.02 -6.72
C ILE A 30 4.38 5.29 -5.78
N GLU A 31 5.21 6.29 -6.06
CA GLU A 31 6.32 6.66 -5.19
C GLU A 31 5.85 7.13 -3.81
N GLU A 32 4.76 7.89 -3.76
CA GLU A 32 4.16 8.35 -2.51
C GLU A 32 3.53 7.19 -1.72
N ALA A 33 2.81 6.29 -2.37
CA ALA A 33 2.30 5.06 -1.75
C ALA A 33 3.45 4.22 -1.15
N LYS A 34 4.57 4.07 -1.87
CA LYS A 34 5.76 3.36 -1.39
C LYS A 34 6.36 4.00 -0.14
N LYS A 35 6.37 5.33 -0.02
CA LYS A 35 6.84 6.03 1.20
C LYS A 35 5.99 5.66 2.41
N VAL A 36 4.68 5.52 2.24
CA VAL A 36 3.77 5.07 3.31
C VAL A 36 4.05 3.62 3.68
N CYS A 37 4.25 2.73 2.70
CA CYS A 37 4.59 1.34 2.98
C CYS A 37 5.93 1.19 3.72
N MET A 38 6.95 2.01 3.39
CA MET A 38 8.27 1.94 4.02
C MET A 38 8.27 2.32 5.50
N ARG A 39 7.35 3.18 5.94
CA ARG A 39 7.19 3.55 7.36
C ARG A 39 6.21 2.65 8.13
N CYS A 40 5.58 1.69 7.46
CA CYS A 40 4.56 0.83 8.05
C CYS A 40 5.21 -0.34 8.81
N ASN A 41 4.88 -0.49 10.10
CA ASN A 41 5.42 -1.54 10.97
C ASN A 41 4.84 -2.95 10.70
N VAL A 42 3.77 -3.04 9.91
CA VAL A 42 3.13 -4.31 9.50
C VAL A 42 3.34 -4.60 8.00
N ARG A 43 4.39 -4.01 7.41
CA ARG A 43 4.69 -4.16 5.98
C ARG A 43 4.91 -5.63 5.60
N GLU A 44 5.56 -6.41 6.45
CA GLU A 44 5.86 -7.83 6.17
C GLU A 44 4.57 -8.68 6.21
N GLU A 45 3.74 -8.52 7.24
CA GLU A 45 2.44 -9.21 7.30
C GLU A 45 1.52 -8.80 6.15
N CYS A 46 1.52 -7.52 5.78
CA CYS A 46 0.76 -7.00 4.65
C CYS A 46 1.21 -7.63 3.32
N LEU A 47 2.52 -7.72 3.09
CA LEU A 47 3.08 -8.33 1.88
C LEU A 47 2.76 -9.82 1.82
N GLN A 48 2.95 -10.54 2.92
CA GLN A 48 2.64 -11.97 2.98
C GLN A 48 1.17 -12.22 2.67
N TRP A 49 0.26 -11.46 3.28
CA TRP A 49 -1.17 -11.58 3.00
C TRP A 49 -1.50 -11.26 1.54
N ALA A 50 -0.90 -10.22 0.95
CA ALA A 50 -1.14 -9.84 -0.44
C ALA A 50 -0.72 -10.95 -1.42
N LEU A 51 0.44 -11.57 -1.18
CA LEU A 51 0.95 -12.70 -1.98
C LEU A 51 0.09 -13.96 -1.80
N GLU A 52 -0.31 -14.29 -0.57
CA GLU A 52 -1.14 -15.46 -0.26
C GLU A 52 -2.56 -15.33 -0.81
N SER A 53 -3.13 -14.13 -0.79
CA SER A 53 -4.50 -13.86 -1.23
C SER A 53 -4.60 -13.52 -2.72
N SER A 54 -3.47 -13.56 -3.46
CA SER A 54 -3.38 -13.17 -4.88
C SER A 54 -4.03 -11.81 -5.13
N GLN A 55 -3.78 -10.83 -4.25
CA GLN A 55 -4.09 -9.42 -4.49
C GLN A 55 -3.08 -8.81 -5.46
N ASP A 56 -2.69 -9.57 -6.49
CA ASP A 56 -2.04 -9.07 -7.69
C ASP A 56 -3.15 -8.43 -8.55
N SER A 57 -3.23 -7.11 -8.47
CA SER A 57 -4.05 -6.27 -9.35
C SER A 57 -3.64 -6.40 -10.82
#